data_AF-A0A941CLF9-F1
#
_entry.id   AF-A0A941CLF9-F1
#
_cell.length_a   1.000
_cell.length_b   1.000
_cell.length_c   1.000
_cell.angle_alpha   90.00
_cell.angle_beta   90.00
_cell.angle_gamma   90.00
#
_symmetry.space_group_name_H-M   'P 1'
#
loop_
_entity.id
_entity.type
_entity.pdbx_description
1 polymer ?
#
loop_
_entity_poly.entity_id
_entity_poly.type
_entity_poly.pdbx_seq_one_letter_code
_entity_poly.pdbx_strand_id
1 'polypeptide(L)'
;KDEKVTEAQLFAQLGGDPDTTGTWSPAPDGAGTYTYTVPATAPCTEDATAQVVVTEQAKPNAGSDGTLTICKDEKVTEAQLFAQLGTYDPGGTWSPVPDGAGTYTYTVTA
;
A
#
# COMPACT_ATOMS: atom_id res chain seq x y z
N LYS A 1 -4.92 -8.82 -0.78
CA LYS A 1 -5.40 -9.08 0.59
C LYS A 1 -5.31 -7.75 1.29
N ASP A 2 -6.45 -7.08 1.39
CA ASP A 2 -6.61 -5.94 2.26
C ASP A 2 -6.33 -6.46 3.67
N GLU A 3 -5.32 -5.89 4.31
CA GLU A 3 -4.95 -6.30 5.65
C GLU A 3 -6.07 -5.84 6.58
N LYS A 4 -6.74 -6.79 7.23
CA LYS A 4 -7.79 -6.43 8.19
C LYS A 4 -7.14 -5.69 9.36
N VAL A 5 -7.53 -4.44 9.52
CA VAL A 5 -7.25 -3.64 10.70
C VAL A 5 -8.01 -4.22 11.89
N THR A 6 -7.37 -4.28 13.05
CA THR A 6 -7.94 -4.76 14.31
C THR A 6 -7.98 -3.64 15.35
N GLU A 7 -8.87 -3.77 16.34
CA GLU A 7 -8.93 -2.83 17.47
C GLU A 7 -7.61 -2.76 18.24
N ALA A 8 -6.89 -3.88 18.36
CA ALA A 8 -5.58 -3.91 19.03
C ALA A 8 -4.52 -3.12 18.26
N GLN A 9 -4.52 -3.19 16.93
CA GLN A 9 -3.63 -2.37 16.09
C GLN A 9 -3.96 -0.88 16.23
N LEU A 10 -5.25 -0.52 16.22
CA LEU A 10 -5.67 0.88 16.41
C LEU A 10 -5.33 1.39 17.81
N PHE A 11 -5.57 0.58 18.85
CA PHE A 11 -5.24 0.93 20.24
C PHE A 11 -3.74 1.16 20.44
N ALA A 12 -2.89 0.37 19.77
CA ALA A 12 -1.44 0.56 19.79
C ALA A 12 -0.96 1.86 19.12
N GLN A 13 -1.81 2.54 18.32
CA GLN A 13 -1.50 3.85 17.73
C GLN A 13 -1.92 5.02 18.63
N LEU A 14 -2.67 4.77 19.71
CA LEU A 14 -2.98 5.80 20.69
C LEU A 14 -1.70 6.14 21.48
N GLY A 15 -1.45 7.43 21.67
CA GLY A 15 -0.32 7.91 22.49
C GLY A 15 -0.68 7.99 23.98
N GLY A 16 0.35 7.99 24.83
CA GLY A 16 0.20 8.12 26.28
C GLY A 16 -0.27 6.84 26.96
N ASP A 17 -1.13 7.00 27.97
CA ASP A 17 -1.77 5.91 28.74
C ASP A 17 -3.29 5.93 28.50
N PRO A 18 -3.79 5.52 27.32
CA PRO A 18 -5.22 5.52 27.03
C PRO A 18 -5.98 4.56 27.94
N ASP A 19 -7.15 5.00 28.44
CA ASP A 19 -8.08 4.15 29.19
C ASP A 19 -8.55 2.97 28.35
N THR A 20 -8.64 1.77 28.94
CA THR A 20 -9.02 0.52 28.25
C THR A 20 -10.54 0.30 28.15
N THR A 21 -11.34 1.24 28.66
CA THR A 21 -12.81 1.14 28.71
C THR A 21 -13.48 1.76 27.48
N GLY A 22 -12.70 2.38 26.59
CA GLY A 22 -13.21 2.99 25.38
C GLY A 22 -13.57 1.98 24.29
N THR A 23 -14.24 2.48 23.27
CA THR A 23 -14.70 1.68 22.12
C THR A 23 -14.37 2.37 20.81
N TRP A 24 -14.15 1.57 19.77
CA TRP A 24 -13.87 2.07 18.41
C TRP A 24 -15.15 2.20 17.59
N SER A 25 -15.25 3.29 16.82
CA SER A 25 -16.30 3.48 15.82
C SER A 25 -15.75 4.15 14.56
N PRO A 26 -16.04 3.63 13.35
CA PRO A 26 -16.78 2.39 13.06
C PRO A 26 -15.98 1.13 13.46
N ALA A 27 -16.60 -0.06 13.32
CA ALA A 27 -15.89 -1.32 13.51
C ALA A 27 -14.67 -1.39 12.54
N PRO A 28 -13.48 -1.81 12.99
CA PRO A 28 -12.27 -1.81 12.16
C PRO A 28 -12.39 -2.68 10.91
N ASP A 29 -12.20 -2.08 9.74
CA ASP A 29 -12.16 -2.77 8.45
C ASP A 29 -11.39 -1.95 7.39
N GLY A 30 -10.09 -2.26 7.23
CA GLY A 30 -9.23 -1.63 6.20
C GLY A 30 -8.93 -0.15 6.44
N ALA A 31 -8.59 0.58 5.37
CA ALA A 31 -8.38 2.03 5.43
C ALA A 31 -9.64 2.79 5.86
N GLY A 32 -9.46 3.80 6.69
CA GLY A 32 -10.55 4.61 7.23
C GLY A 32 -10.14 5.42 8.45
N THR A 33 -11.02 6.31 8.87
CA THR A 33 -10.86 7.06 10.12
C THR A 33 -11.65 6.35 11.23
N TYR A 34 -10.96 6.01 12.30
CA TYR A 34 -11.53 5.36 13.47
C TYR A 34 -11.45 6.29 14.67
N THR A 35 -12.57 6.43 15.39
CA THR A 35 -12.64 7.22 16.63
C THR A 35 -12.67 6.28 17.81
N TYR A 36 -11.75 6.48 18.75
CA TYR A 36 -11.78 5.86 20.07
C TYR A 36 -12.52 6.78 21.03
N THR A 37 -13.56 6.28 21.70
CA THR A 37 -14.37 7.05 22.65
C THR A 37 -14.35 6.38 24.01
N VAL A 38 -13.91 7.12 25.04
CA VAL A 38 -13.99 6.72 26.45
C VAL A 38 -15.17 7.46 27.09
N PRO A 39 -16.22 6.76 27.53
CA PRO A 39 -17.40 7.38 28.11
C PRO A 39 -17.08 8.17 29.38
N ALA A 40 -17.70 9.34 29.53
CA ALA A 40 -17.60 10.13 30.75
C ALA A 40 -18.19 9.35 31.93
N THR A 41 -17.47 9.38 33.06
CA THR A 41 -18.01 8.90 34.33
C THR A 41 -18.28 10.10 35.23
N ALA A 42 -19.47 10.13 35.86
CA ALA A 42 -19.87 11.23 36.73
C ALA A 42 -18.80 11.55 37.79
N PRO A 43 -18.53 12.83 38.09
CA PRO A 43 -19.30 14.02 37.69
C PRO A 43 -18.97 14.59 36.31
N CYS A 44 -18.03 14.00 35.56
CA CYS A 44 -17.72 14.42 34.21
C CYS A 44 -18.89 14.10 33.27
N THR A 45 -19.20 15.01 32.36
CA THR A 45 -20.30 14.87 31.39
C THR A 45 -19.84 14.67 29.96
N GLU A 46 -18.56 14.90 29.68
CA GLU A 46 -18.01 14.87 28.33
C GLU A 46 -17.10 13.66 28.15
N ASP A 47 -17.30 12.94 27.06
CA ASP A 47 -16.49 11.79 26.67
C ASP A 47 -15.09 12.25 26.21
N ALA A 48 -14.08 11.44 26.47
CA ALA A 48 -12.76 11.65 25.86
C ALA A 48 -12.70 10.93 24.51
N THR A 49 -12.14 11.58 23.49
CA THR A 49 -12.02 11.00 22.15
C THR A 49 -10.61 11.12 21.58
N ALA A 50 -10.23 10.14 20.76
CA ALA A 50 -9.01 10.14 19.96
C ALA A 50 -9.32 9.59 18.56
N GLN A 51 -8.54 9.99 17.55
CA GLN A 51 -8.72 9.52 16.17
C GLN A 51 -7.46 8.85 15.65
N VAL A 52 -7.64 7.74 14.96
CA VAL A 52 -6.61 7.05 14.19
C VAL A 52 -7.06 7.00 12.74
N VAL A 53 -6.22 7.51 11.85
CA VAL A 53 -6.45 7.48 10.40
C VAL A 53 -5.60 6.36 9.81
N VAL A 54 -6.25 5.32 9.31
CA VAL A 54 -5.60 4.27 8.54
C VAL A 54 -5.65 4.63 7.07
N THR A 55 -4.50 4.61 6.42
CA THR A 55 -4.38 4.85 4.98
C THR A 55 -3.82 3.61 4.30
N GLU A 56 -4.24 3.38 3.06
CA GLU A 56 -3.69 2.35 2.20
C GLU A 56 -2.80 3.01 1.15
N GLN A 57 -1.60 2.47 0.97
CA GLN A 57 -0.74 2.83 -0.15
C GLN A 57 -1.00 1.86 -1.30
N ALA A 58 -1.26 2.40 -2.49
CA ALA A 58 -1.37 1.59 -3.70
C ALA A 58 -0.06 0.81 -3.91
N LYS A 59 -0.16 -0.47 -4.27
CA LYS A 59 1.00 -1.26 -4.63
C LYS A 59 1.58 -0.77 -5.96
N PRO A 60 2.92 -0.76 -6.12
CA PRO A 60 3.52 -0.51 -7.42
C PRO A 60 3.02 -1.51 -8.46
N ASN A 61 2.69 -1.02 -9.64
CA ASN A 61 2.27 -1.81 -10.78
C ASN A 61 3.41 -1.87 -11.82
N ALA A 62 4.06 -3.02 -11.93
CA ALA A 62 5.09 -3.24 -12.95
C ALA A 62 4.51 -3.56 -14.35
N GLY A 63 3.19 -3.68 -14.48
CA GLY A 63 2.53 -4.15 -15.69
C GLY A 63 2.44 -5.68 -15.78
N SER A 64 2.03 -6.15 -16.96
CA SER A 64 1.87 -7.57 -17.28
C SER A 64 3.12 -8.13 -17.95
N ASP A 65 3.35 -9.43 -17.78
CA ASP A 65 4.39 -10.14 -18.52
C ASP A 65 4.14 -10.04 -20.03
N GLY A 66 5.23 -9.79 -20.77
CA GLY A 66 5.21 -9.62 -22.21
C GLY A 66 6.26 -10.46 -22.91
N THR A 67 6.12 -10.63 -24.23
CA THR A 67 7.10 -11.36 -25.04
C THR A 67 7.47 -10.55 -26.28
N LEU A 68 8.77 -10.40 -26.55
CA LEU A 68 9.30 -9.69 -27.71
C LEU A 68 10.14 -10.66 -28.54
N THR A 69 9.76 -10.85 -29.80
CA THR A 69 10.56 -11.61 -30.78
C THR A 69 11.44 -10.64 -31.55
N ILE A 70 12.74 -10.93 -31.62
CA ILE A 70 13.74 -10.10 -32.32
C ILE A 70 14.51 -10.94 -33.35
N CYS A 71 15.13 -10.27 -34.31
CA CYS A 71 16.07 -10.92 -35.21
C CYS A 71 17.37 -11.28 -34.49
N LYS A 72 18.11 -12.25 -35.05
CA LYS A 72 19.44 -12.60 -34.54
C LYS A 72 20.33 -11.35 -34.53
N ASP A 73 21.04 -11.15 -33.42
CA ASP A 73 21.98 -10.04 -33.18
C ASP A 73 21.33 -8.64 -33.13
N GLU A 74 20.00 -8.55 -33.08
CA GLU A 74 19.27 -7.31 -32.86
C GLU A 74 19.43 -6.83 -31.41
N LYS A 75 19.56 -5.50 -31.25
CA LYS A 75 19.60 -4.85 -29.94
C LYS A 75 18.18 -4.56 -29.47
N VAL A 76 17.94 -4.78 -28.18
CA VAL A 76 16.67 -4.45 -27.53
C VAL A 76 16.83 -3.15 -26.76
N THR A 77 15.84 -2.27 -26.88
CA THR A 77 15.74 -1.01 -26.14
C THR A 77 14.69 -1.11 -25.05
N GLU A 78 14.79 -0.28 -24.01
CA GLU A 78 13.76 -0.18 -22.97
C GLU A 78 12.39 0.16 -23.56
N ALA A 79 12.33 1.03 -24.58
CA ALA A 79 11.08 1.40 -25.24
C ALA A 79 10.37 0.19 -25.87
N GLN A 80 11.11 -0.72 -26.49
CA GLN A 80 10.55 -1.96 -27.04
C GLN A 80 10.02 -2.89 -25.94
N LEU A 81 10.68 -2.94 -24.78
CA LEU A 81 10.24 -3.73 -23.63
C LEU A 81 8.99 -3.12 -22.96
N PHE A 82 8.95 -1.79 -22.78
CA PHE A 82 7.78 -1.08 -22.23
C PHE A 82 6.53 -1.27 -23.09
N ALA A 83 6.68 -1.36 -24.40
CA ALA A 83 5.57 -1.67 -25.30
C ALA A 83 4.93 -3.04 -25.03
N GLN A 84 5.59 -3.93 -24.28
CA GLN A 84 5.08 -5.26 -23.93
C GLN A 84 4.38 -5.32 -22.56
N LEU A 85 4.52 -4.31 -21.69
CA LEU A 85 4.08 -4.38 -20.29
C LEU A 85 2.61 -4.01 -20.04
N GLY A 86 1.86 -3.56 -21.05
CA GLY A 86 0.49 -3.07 -20.84
C GLY A 86 0.46 -1.80 -19.96
N THR A 87 -0.44 -1.74 -18.97
CA THR A 87 -0.52 -0.61 -18.02
C THR A 87 0.51 -0.80 -16.91
N TYR A 88 1.47 0.11 -16.80
CA TYR A 88 2.55 0.08 -15.79
C TYR A 88 2.72 1.47 -15.13
N ASP A 89 3.31 1.47 -13.93
CA ASP A 89 3.70 2.69 -13.24
C ASP A 89 5.08 3.17 -13.74
N PRO A 90 5.26 4.49 -13.99
CA PRO A 90 6.55 5.04 -14.40
C PRO A 90 7.55 5.09 -13.24
N GLY A 91 8.84 5.23 -13.58
CA GLY A 91 9.92 5.43 -12.60
C GLY A 91 10.61 4.16 -12.11
N GLY A 92 10.24 2.99 -12.65
CA GLY A 92 10.98 1.75 -12.43
C GLY A 92 12.25 1.64 -13.28
N THR A 93 12.96 0.52 -13.12
CA THR A 93 14.19 0.21 -13.88
C THR A 93 14.16 -1.21 -14.42
N TRP A 94 14.86 -1.41 -15.55
CA TRP A 94 15.07 -2.73 -16.15
C TRP A 94 16.34 -3.37 -15.61
N SER A 95 16.27 -4.67 -15.32
CA SER A 95 17.44 -5.49 -15.01
C SER A 95 17.35 -6.85 -15.73
N PRO A 96 18.42 -7.31 -16.40
CA PRO A 96 19.65 -6.55 -16.73
C PRO A 96 19.37 -5.40 -17.71
N VAL A 97 20.39 -4.57 -17.98
CA VAL A 97 20.29 -3.54 -19.03
C VAL A 97 19.97 -4.22 -20.37
N PRO A 98 18.95 -3.76 -21.12
CA PRO A 98 18.57 -4.38 -22.38
C PRO A 98 19.71 -4.40 -23.41
N ASP A 99 20.07 -5.59 -23.88
CA ASP A 99 21.14 -5.77 -24.88
C ASP A 99 20.92 -7.00 -25.80
N GLY A 100 19.69 -7.19 -26.27
CA GLY A 100 19.32 -8.26 -27.21
C GLY A 100 18.42 -9.32 -26.58
N ALA A 101 18.59 -10.58 -26.97
CA ALA A 101 17.75 -11.67 -26.46
C ALA A 101 18.04 -11.96 -24.99
N GLY A 102 17.00 -12.02 -24.16
CA GLY A 102 17.13 -12.30 -22.73
C GLY A 102 15.81 -12.14 -21.98
N THR A 103 15.85 -12.46 -20.69
CA THR A 103 14.77 -12.15 -19.76
C THR A 103 15.12 -10.85 -19.04
N TYR A 104 14.20 -9.90 -19.10
CA TYR A 104 14.34 -8.59 -18.45
C TYR A 104 13.21 -8.42 -17.44
N THR A 105 13.53 -7.87 -16.27
CA THR A 105 12.56 -7.60 -15.21
C THR A 105 12.45 -6.11 -15.00
N TYR A 106 11.24 -5.57 -15.12
CA TYR A 106 10.93 -4.19 -14.77
C TYR A 106 10.51 -4.13 -13.30
N THR A 107 11.22 -3.32 -12.50
CA THR A 107 10.95 -3.18 -11.07
C THR A 107 10.55 -1.75 -10.76
N VAL A 108 9.35 -1.57 -10.19
CA VAL A 108 8.87 -0.29 -9.66
C VAL A 108 8.92 -0.36 -8.14
N THR A 109 9.54 0.65 -7.52
CA THR A 109 9.59 0.78 -6.05
C THR A 109 8.49 1.72 -5.57
N ALA A 110 7.84 1.36 -4.46
CA ALA A 110 6.80 2.14 -3.78
C ALA A 110 7.39 3.36 -3.06
#